data_AF-A0AAV7W9K6-F1
#
_entry.id   AF-A0AAV7W9K6-F1
#
_cell.length_a   1.000
_cell.length_b   1.000
_cell.length_c   1.000
_cell.angle_alpha   90.00
_cell.angle_beta   90.00
_cell.angle_gamma   90.00
#
_symmetry.space_group_name_H-M   'P 1'
#
loop_
_entity.id
_entity.type
_entity.pdbx_description
1 polymer ?
#
loop_
_entity_poly.entity_id
_entity_poly.type
_entity_poly.pdbx_seq_one_letter_code
_entity_poly.pdbx_strand_id
1 'polypeptide(L)' 'VAELLLQYGADPLLKGANGKCALDEVGDEQMESLILRYVPKSKRIALKGKCSINSQKLEKTKERANHNISADKV' A
#
# COMPACT_ATOMS: atom_id res chain seq x y z
N VAL A 1 -1.78 12.90 9.43
CA VAL A 1 -2.01 11.90 10.51
C VAL A 1 -2.08 10.47 10.02
N ALA A 2 -2.76 10.17 8.91
CA ALA A 2 -2.88 8.80 8.38
C ALA A 2 -1.53 8.09 8.19
N GLU A 3 -0.53 8.79 7.64
CA GLU A 3 0.82 8.25 7.45
C GLU A 3 1.46 7.78 8.76
N LEU A 4 1.32 8.55 9.84
CA LEU A 4 1.84 8.18 11.15
C LEU A 4 1.19 6.88 11.64
N LEU A 5 -0.13 6.74 11.51
CA LEU A 5 -0.82 5.51 11.92
C LEU A 5 -0.31 4.28 11.15
N LEU A 6 -0.09 4.42 9.85
CA LEU A 6 0.42 3.35 8.99
C LEU A 6 1.87 2.98 9.35
N GLN A 7 2.71 3.95 9.72
CA GLN A 7 4.07 3.69 10.20
C GLN A 7 4.10 2.88 11.51
N TYR A 8 3.09 3.05 12.37
CA TYR A 8 2.97 2.34 13.64
C TYR A 8 2.22 1.00 13.53
N GLY A 9 1.93 0.54 12.31
CA GLY A 9 1.35 -0.78 12.06
C GLY A 9 -0.17 -0.82 12.03
N ALA A 10 -0.85 0.31 11.88
CA ALA A 10 -2.28 0.29 11.56
C ALA A 10 -2.50 -0.47 10.24
N ASP A 11 -3.44 -1.43 10.23
CA ASP A 11 -3.81 -2.14 9.01
C ASP A 11 -4.88 -1.34 8.25
N PRO A 12 -4.58 -0.76 7.07
CA PRO A 12 -5.55 0.00 6.29
C PRO A 12 -6.68 -0.88 5.71
N LEU A 13 -6.51 -2.21 5.69
CA LEU A 13 -7.51 -3.15 5.21
C LEU A 13 -8.43 -3.67 6.31
N LEU A 14 -8.24 -3.19 7.54
CA LEU A 14 -9.13 -3.51 8.65
C LEU A 14 -10.52 -2.95 8.35
N LYS A 15 -11.54 -3.82 8.44
CA LYS A 15 -12.93 -3.44 8.21
C LYS A 15 -13.57 -2.97 9.51
N GLY A 16 -14.25 -1.82 9.45
CA GLY A 16 -15.06 -1.30 10.54
C GLY A 16 -16.39 -2.04 10.67
N ALA A 17 -17.23 -1.57 11.61
CA ALA A 17 -18.58 -2.11 11.84
C ALA A 17 -19.50 -2.02 10.61
N ASN A 18 -19.22 -1.09 9.70
CA ASN A 18 -19.92 -0.91 8.43
C ASN A 18 -19.41 -1.84 7.31
N GLY A 19 -18.44 -2.71 7.59
CA GLY A 19 -17.86 -3.65 6.63
C GLY A 19 -16.91 -3.04 5.60
N LYS A 20 -16.65 -1.73 5.71
CA LYS A 20 -15.74 -0.97 4.84
C LYS A 20 -14.36 -0.84 5.49
N CYS A 21 -13.32 -0.85 4.67
CA CYS A 21 -11.95 -0.56 5.12
C CYS A 21 -11.58 0.91 4.85
N ALA A 22 -10.40 1.34 5.32
CA ALA A 22 -9.96 2.72 5.12
C ALA A 22 -9.93 3.10 3.63
N LEU A 23 -9.56 2.17 2.74
CA LEU A 23 -9.52 2.40 1.30
C LEU A 23 -10.91 2.67 0.69
N ASP A 24 -11.98 2.09 1.24
CA ASP A 24 -13.35 2.24 0.72
C ASP A 24 -13.99 3.59 1.10
N GLU A 25 -13.46 4.25 2.13
CA GLU A 25 -13.97 5.53 2.65
C GLU A 25 -13.17 6.73 2.13
N VAL A 26 -12.08 6.49 1.41
CA VAL A 26 -11.21 7.56 0.91
C VAL A 26 -11.78 8.14 -0.38
N GLY A 27 -12.03 9.45 -0.38
CA GLY A 27 -12.43 10.22 -1.56
C GLY A 27 -11.29 11.03 -2.21
N ASP A 28 -10.07 10.94 -1.67
CA ASP A 28 -8.90 11.71 -2.13
C ASP A 28 -7.84 10.77 -2.74
N GLU A 29 -7.45 11.05 -3.98
CA GLU A 29 -6.45 10.27 -4.71
C GLU A 29 -5.09 10.22 -3.99
N GLN A 30 -4.71 11.31 -3.28
CA GLN A 30 -3.45 11.35 -2.55
C GLN A 30 -3.48 10.39 -1.36
N MET A 31 -4.57 10.39 -0.61
CA MET A 31 -4.78 9.47 0.51
C MET A 31 -4.91 8.02 0.04
N GLU A 32 -5.52 7.77 -1.12
CA GLU A 32 -5.62 6.43 -1.72
C GLU A 32 -4.22 5.89 -2.05
N SER A 33 -3.38 6.71 -2.70
CA SER A 33 -1.99 6.38 -3.02
C SER A 33 -1.16 6.08 -1.76
N LEU A 34 -1.34 6.89 -0.70
CA LEU A 34 -0.69 6.66 0.58
C LEU A 34 -1.05 5.29 1.14
N ILE A 35 -2.34 4.98 1.25
CA ILE A 35 -2.82 3.69 1.77
C ILE A 35 -2.28 2.52 0.94
N LEU A 36 -2.36 2.59 -0.39
CA LEU A 36 -1.91 1.53 -1.30
C LEU A 36 -0.40 1.25 -1.20
N ARG A 37 0.40 2.24 -0.78
CA ARG A 37 1.84 2.08 -0.54
C ARG A 37 2.16 1.19 0.67
N TYR A 38 1.29 1.20 1.68
CA TYR A 38 1.43 0.37 2.88
C TYR A 38 0.76 -1.00 2.73
N VAL A 39 -0.06 -1.20 1.68
CA VAL A 39 -0.68 -2.50 1.41
C VAL A 39 0.27 -3.44 0.65
N PRO A 40 0.54 -4.66 1.16
CA PRO A 40 1.35 -5.66 0.47
C PRO A 40 0.78 -6.01 -0.91
N LYS A 41 1.65 -6.12 -1.91
CA LYS A 41 1.25 -6.40 -3.31
C LYS A 41 0.36 -7.64 -3.44
N SER A 42 0.64 -8.67 -2.64
CA SER A 42 -0.13 -9.92 -2.58
C SER A 42 -1.57 -9.68 -2.15
N LYS A 43 -1.79 -8.78 -1.18
CA LYS A 43 -3.13 -8.40 -0.71
C LYS A 43 -3.85 -7.50 -1.71
N ARG A 44 -3.13 -6.66 -2.47
CA ARG A 44 -3.71 -5.79 -3.51
C ARG A 44 -4.45 -6.57 -4.60
N ILE A 45 -3.95 -7.76 -4.95
CA ILE A 45 -4.62 -8.63 -5.93
C ILE A 45 -5.96 -9.14 -5.37
N ALA A 46 -6.01 -9.46 -4.07
CA ALA A 46 -7.24 -9.85 -3.40
C ALA A 46 -8.24 -8.69 -3.25
N LEU A 47 -7.75 -7.43 -3.20
CA LEU A 47 -8.58 -6.24 -3.18
C LEU A 47 -9.25 -5.98 -4.54
N LYS A 48 -8.66 -6.43 -5.65
CA LYS A 48 -9.18 -6.24 -7.03
C LYS A 48 -10.58 -6.82 -7.24
N GLY A 49 -11.04 -7.70 -6.34
CA GLY A 49 -12.40 -8.25 -6.34
C GLY A 49 -13.24 -7.96 -5.08
N LYS A 50 -12.74 -7.18 -4.11
CA LYS A 50 -13.41 -6.98 -2.80
C LYS A 50 -13.49 -5.54 -2.30
N CYS A 51 -12.73 -4.63 -2.87
CA CYS A 51 -12.83 -3.19 -2.68
C CYS A 51 -12.75 -2.57 -4.09
N SER A 52 -13.63 -1.63 -4.45
CA SER A 52 -13.75 -1.10 -5.81
C SER A 52 -12.53 -0.28 -6.23
N ILE A 53 -11.41 -0.92 -6.55
CA ILE A 53 -10.21 -0.27 -7.09
C ILE A 53 -10.21 -0.30 -8.62
N ASN A 54 -10.25 0.88 -9.23
CA ASN A 54 -9.99 1.06 -10.66
C ASN A 54 -8.57 0.59 -10.98
N SER A 55 -8.50 -0.47 -11.79
CA SER A 55 -7.32 -1.31 -11.96
C SER A 55 -6.16 -0.72 -12.78
N GLN A 56 -6.08 0.61 -12.99
CA GLN A 56 -5.22 1.19 -14.04
C GLN A 56 -3.99 1.99 -13.57
N LYS A 57 -3.66 2.08 -12.28
CA LYS A 57 -2.51 2.90 -11.85
C LYS A 57 -1.64 2.28 -10.78
N LEU A 58 -1.18 1.05 -11.00
CA LEU A 58 -0.19 0.43 -10.11
C LEU A 58 0.90 -0.33 -10.84
N GLU A 59 1.30 0.21 -12.00
CA GLU A 59 2.53 -0.18 -12.67
C GLU A 59 3.30 1.09 -13.06
N LYS A 60 4.06 1.63 -12.12
CA LYS A 60 5.23 2.47 -12.40
C LYS A 60 6.00 2.70 -11.11
N THR A 61 6.98 1.83 -10.87
CA THR A 61 8.40 2.19 -10.72
C THR A 61 9.16 0.89 -10.52
N LYS A 62 9.69 0.36 -11.64
CA LYS A 62 10.85 -0.51 -11.64
C LYS A 62 12.08 0.29 -11.18
N GLU A 63 13.00 -0.44 -10.55
CA GLU A 63 14.45 -0.20 -10.54
C GLU A 63 15.04 1.02 -9.80
N ARG A 64 16.24 0.77 -9.26
CA ARG A 64 17.17 1.62 -8.48
C ARG A 64 16.96 1.51 -6.96
N ALA A 65 17.90 0.99 -6.16
CA ALA A 65 19.23 0.49 -6.43
C ALA A 65 19.60 -0.51 -5.32
N ASN A 66 19.99 -1.73 -5.69
CA ASN A 66 20.72 -2.65 -4.81
C ASN A 66 22.20 -2.55 -5.23
N HIS A 67 22.89 -1.55 -4.70
CA HIS A 67 24.34 -1.46 -4.76
C HIS A 67 24.80 -1.15 -3.34
N ASN A 68 25.53 -2.08 -2.74
CA ASN A 68 26.64 -1.89 -1.79
C ASN A 68 26.68 -3.04 -0.77
N ILE A 69 27.80 -3.69 -0.44
CA ILE A 69 29.21 -3.62 -0.87
C ILE A 69 29.75 -5.01 -0.54
N SER A 70 30.39 -5.67 -1.52
CA SER A 70 31.31 -6.77 -1.23
C SER A 70 32.55 -6.13 -0.62
N ALA A 71 32.70 -6.19 0.70
CA ALA A 71 33.96 -5.86 1.33
C ALA A 71 34.84 -7.11 1.30
N ASP A 72 35.94 -6.99 0.56
CA ASP A 72 37.10 -7.87 0.55
C ASP A 72 37.38 -8.50 1.91
N LYS A 73 37.40 -9.83 1.95
CA LYS A 73 37.95 -10.60 3.05
C LYS A 73 39.38 -10.98 2.65
N VAL A 74 40.33 -10.10 3.00
CA VAL A 74 41.77 -10.39 2.98
C VAL A 74 42.12 -11.36 4.10
#